data_AF-A0A1T1D1D7-F1
#
_entry.id   AF-A0A1T1D1D7-F1
#
_cell.length_a   1.000
_cell.length_b   1.000
_cell.length_c   1.000
_cell.angle_alpha   90.00
_cell.angle_beta   90.00
_cell.angle_gamma   90.00
#
_symmetry.space_group_name_H-M   'P 1'
#
loop_
_entity.id
_entity.type
_entity.pdbx_description
1 polymer ?
#
loop_
_entity_poly.entity_id
_entity_poly.type
_entity_poly.pdbx_seq_one_letter_code
_entity_poly.pdbx_strand_id
1 'polypeptide(L)'
;MILASASPSRRRLLEQARIPCRVQVSGFDEDSLPRGMEPAPLVTALARGKAEAVLDRLPHPGPLVLGCDSVLAFQGIIQGKPTYPDDAIRRWQAMAGKEGVLYTGHCLLDSGLERACHGAVVTRIRFAAVDEVTIQHYVATGEPLGCAGAFALEGRGCLLIDAIEGCVSNVMGLSLPWLRRHLVAWGVDLAALWSAGRTDQDGADKGETNRDGARSGIPPVG
;
A
#
# COMPACT_ATOMS: atom_id res chain seq x y z
N MET A 1 5.29 -9.16 10.95
CA MET A 1 5.25 -7.68 11.04
C MET A 1 3.83 -7.24 11.36
N ILE A 2 3.64 -6.09 12.01
CA ILE A 2 2.36 -5.44 12.21
C ILE A 2 2.26 -4.20 11.31
N LEU A 3 1.16 -4.07 10.58
CA LEU A 3 0.82 -2.88 9.80
C LEU A 3 -0.07 -1.96 10.64
N ALA A 4 0.47 -0.82 11.04
CA ALA A 4 -0.20 0.21 11.83
C ALA A 4 -1.14 1.10 10.97
N SER A 5 -2.04 0.48 10.20
CA SER A 5 -2.90 1.19 9.25
C SER A 5 -4.23 0.50 9.01
N ALA A 6 -5.31 1.29 8.91
CA ALA A 6 -6.62 0.81 8.46
C ALA A 6 -6.76 0.71 6.93
N SER A 7 -5.74 1.12 6.15
CA SER A 7 -5.83 1.20 4.69
C SER A 7 -5.87 -0.20 4.05
N PRO A 8 -6.94 -0.54 3.29
CA PRO A 8 -7.01 -1.79 2.54
C PRO A 8 -5.92 -1.90 1.47
N SER A 9 -5.59 -0.80 0.78
CA SER A 9 -4.56 -0.75 -0.26
C SER A 9 -3.18 -1.13 0.28
N ARG A 10 -2.77 -0.56 1.42
CA ARG A 10 -1.46 -0.87 2.04
C ARG A 10 -1.34 -2.33 2.43
N ARG A 11 -2.42 -2.91 2.98
CA ARG A 11 -2.49 -4.34 3.29
C ARG A 11 -2.35 -5.19 2.04
N ARG A 12 -3.12 -4.89 0.98
CA ARG A 12 -3.05 -5.61 -0.30
C ARG A 12 -1.66 -5.57 -0.91
N LEU A 13 -0.96 -4.43 -0.85
CA LEU A 13 0.41 -4.33 -1.36
C LEU A 13 1.38 -5.30 -0.67
N LEU A 14 1.29 -5.40 0.66
CA LEU A 14 2.11 -6.34 1.42
C LEU A 14 1.74 -7.80 1.12
N GLU A 15 0.44 -8.10 1.00
CA GLU A 15 -0.05 -9.43 0.63
C GLU A 15 0.43 -9.85 -0.77
N GLN A 16 0.33 -8.97 -1.77
CA GLN A 16 0.84 -9.19 -3.13
C GLN A 16 2.36 -9.39 -3.16
N ALA A 17 3.09 -8.63 -2.34
CA ALA A 17 4.54 -8.78 -2.18
C ALA A 17 4.94 -10.01 -1.35
N ARG A 18 3.96 -10.81 -0.88
CA ARG A 18 4.15 -11.96 0.02
C ARG A 18 4.93 -11.58 1.29
N ILE A 19 4.65 -10.41 1.85
CA ILE A 19 5.19 -9.95 3.12
C ILE A 19 4.13 -10.17 4.22
N PRO A 20 4.31 -11.17 5.12
CA PRO A 20 3.33 -11.46 6.14
C PRO A 20 3.15 -10.29 7.11
N CYS A 21 1.92 -9.77 7.18
CA CYS A 21 1.57 -8.72 8.12
C CYS A 21 0.23 -8.99 8.81
N ARG A 22 0.13 -8.55 10.07
CA ARG A 22 -1.14 -8.44 10.80
C ARG A 22 -1.51 -6.96 10.86
N VAL A 23 -2.76 -6.63 10.55
CA VAL A 23 -3.23 -5.25 10.67
C VAL A 23 -3.60 -4.95 12.11
N GLN A 24 -3.13 -3.79 12.60
CA GLN A 24 -3.59 -3.21 13.87
C GLN A 24 -3.76 -1.70 13.66
N VAL A 25 -4.98 -1.20 13.80
CA VAL A 25 -5.25 0.23 13.61
C VAL A 25 -4.63 1.02 14.76
N SER A 26 -3.91 2.11 14.45
CA SER A 26 -3.19 2.88 15.46
C SER A 26 -4.13 3.64 16.42
N GLY A 27 -5.18 4.27 15.91
CA GLY A 27 -5.98 5.22 16.68
C GLY A 27 -5.21 6.50 17.04
N PHE A 28 -4.10 6.77 16.33
CA PHE A 28 -3.31 7.98 16.51
C PHE A 28 -4.15 9.22 16.17
N ASP A 29 -4.12 10.23 17.03
CA ASP A 29 -4.78 11.51 16.81
C ASP A 29 -3.99 12.35 15.81
N GLU A 30 -4.42 12.36 14.55
CA GLU A 30 -3.76 13.11 13.48
C GLU A 30 -3.84 14.63 13.68
N ASP A 31 -4.85 15.12 14.41
CA ASP A 31 -5.05 16.55 14.70
C ASP A 31 -4.12 17.07 15.81
N SER A 32 -3.41 16.18 16.51
CA SER A 32 -2.40 16.54 17.51
C SER A 32 -1.15 17.18 16.90
N LEU A 33 -0.93 17.02 15.59
CA LEU A 33 0.21 17.61 14.89
C LEU A 33 -0.04 19.10 14.54
N PRO A 34 1.02 19.93 14.48
CA PRO A 34 0.90 21.32 14.06
C PRO A 34 0.22 21.47 12.69
N ARG A 35 -0.67 22.45 12.57
CA ARG A 35 -1.26 22.82 11.28
C ARG A 35 -0.22 23.50 10.38
N GLY A 36 -0.39 23.37 9.07
CA GLY A 36 0.46 24.06 8.08
C GLY A 36 1.85 23.44 7.89
N MET A 37 2.07 22.20 8.37
CA MET A 37 3.30 21.47 8.08
C MET A 37 3.46 21.20 6.58
N GLU A 38 4.71 21.27 6.11
CA GLU A 38 5.07 20.85 4.77
C GLU A 38 4.71 19.36 4.53
N PRO A 39 4.35 18.97 3.28
CA PRO A 39 3.82 17.62 3.00
C PRO A 39 4.71 16.47 3.46
N ALA A 40 6.03 16.55 3.19
CA ALA A 40 6.97 15.48 3.54
C ALA A 40 7.19 15.32 5.06
N PRO A 41 7.46 16.40 5.83
CA PRO A 41 7.46 16.34 7.29
C PRO A 41 6.14 15.84 7.88
N LEU A 42 4.99 16.28 7.35
CA LEU A 42 3.67 15.88 7.83
C LEU A 42 3.48 14.36 7.74
N VAL A 43 3.62 13.79 6.54
CA VAL A 43 3.38 12.34 6.37
C VAL A 43 4.39 11.50 7.15
N THR A 44 5.62 11.98 7.32
CA THR A 44 6.64 11.30 8.13
C THR A 44 6.23 11.28 9.61
N ALA A 45 5.78 12.41 10.15
CA ALA A 45 5.30 12.52 11.53
C ALA A 45 4.05 11.66 11.77
N LEU A 46 3.08 11.69 10.84
CA LEU A 46 1.88 10.85 10.90
C LEU A 46 2.23 9.36 10.86
N ALA A 47 3.11 8.94 9.93
CA ALA A 47 3.53 7.55 9.85
C ALA A 47 4.24 7.08 11.13
N ARG A 48 5.08 7.95 11.71
CA ARG A 48 5.77 7.69 12.97
C ARG A 48 4.81 7.55 14.14
N GLY A 49 3.94 8.54 14.37
CA GLY A 49 2.97 8.51 15.46
C GLY A 49 2.02 7.31 15.37
N LYS A 50 1.63 6.90 14.16
CA LYS A 50 0.85 5.67 13.95
C LYS A 50 1.60 4.40 14.37
N ALA A 51 2.88 4.30 14.02
CA ALA A 51 3.71 3.16 14.39
C ALA A 51 3.94 3.10 15.91
N GLU A 52 4.29 4.24 16.53
CA GLU A 52 4.53 4.35 17.98
C GLU A 52 3.26 3.99 18.78
N ALA A 53 2.11 4.55 18.42
CA ALA A 53 0.83 4.24 19.08
C ALA A 53 0.44 2.75 19.03
N VAL A 54 0.89 2.02 18.00
CA VAL A 54 0.72 0.56 17.95
C VAL A 54 1.76 -0.13 18.82
N LEU A 55 3.03 0.29 18.74
CA LEU A 55 4.13 -0.29 19.48
C LEU A 55 3.90 -0.25 21.00
N ASP A 56 3.35 0.85 21.52
CA ASP A 56 3.06 1.04 22.95
C ASP A 56 2.06 0.02 23.53
N ARG A 57 1.31 -0.67 22.67
CA ARG A 57 0.32 -1.68 23.06
C ARG A 57 0.81 -3.12 22.85
N LEU A 58 2.07 -3.30 22.46
CA LEU A 58 2.66 -4.59 22.16
C LEU A 58 3.65 -5.02 23.26
N PRO A 59 3.88 -6.33 23.43
CA PRO A 59 4.93 -6.82 24.30
C PRO A 59 6.31 -6.38 23.80
N HIS A 60 7.27 -6.33 24.73
CA HIS A 60 8.66 -5.99 24.44
C HIS A 60 9.57 -7.18 24.82
N PRO A 61 10.35 -7.76 23.89
CA PRO A 61 10.44 -7.41 22.47
C PRO A 61 9.19 -7.84 21.68
N GLY A 62 8.80 -7.03 20.70
CA GLY A 62 7.61 -7.23 19.87
C GLY A 62 7.94 -7.46 18.40
N PRO A 63 6.93 -7.76 17.56
CA PRO A 63 7.14 -7.82 16.11
C PRO A 63 7.47 -6.43 15.55
N LEU A 64 8.11 -6.38 14.37
CA LEU A 64 8.29 -5.13 13.61
C LEU A 64 6.95 -4.41 13.41
N VAL A 65 6.92 -3.09 13.58
CA VAL A 65 5.73 -2.25 13.36
C VAL A 65 5.98 -1.29 12.20
N LEU A 66 5.10 -1.32 11.20
CA LEU A 66 5.13 -0.46 10.02
C LEU A 66 3.97 0.54 10.05
N GLY A 67 4.28 1.83 10.22
CA GLY A 67 3.34 2.93 10.07
C GLY A 67 3.48 3.61 8.71
N CYS A 68 2.37 4.07 8.15
CA CYS A 68 2.32 4.75 6.86
C CYS A 68 1.24 5.83 6.84
N ASP A 69 1.52 6.94 6.15
CA ASP A 69 0.54 7.98 5.85
C ASP A 69 0.77 8.61 4.47
N SER A 70 -0.26 9.19 3.83
CA SER A 70 -0.18 9.67 2.46
C SER A 70 -1.03 10.93 2.25
N VAL A 71 -0.47 11.92 1.55
CA VAL A 71 -1.18 13.13 1.11
C VAL A 71 -0.83 13.46 -0.34
N LEU A 72 -1.78 14.04 -1.08
CA LEU A 72 -1.51 14.66 -2.37
C LEU A 72 -1.32 16.17 -2.15
N ALA A 73 -0.24 16.74 -2.65
CA ALA A 73 -0.11 18.19 -2.78
C ALA A 73 -0.39 18.58 -4.23
N PHE A 74 -1.27 19.56 -4.42
CA PHE A 74 -1.57 20.14 -5.72
C PHE A 74 -1.32 21.64 -5.65
N GLN A 75 -0.45 22.14 -6.54
CA GLN A 75 0.01 23.55 -6.52
C GLN A 75 0.51 24.01 -5.14
N GLY A 76 1.26 23.15 -4.44
CA GLY A 76 1.78 23.42 -3.10
C GLY A 76 0.78 23.25 -1.96
N ILE A 77 -0.49 22.96 -2.25
CA ILE A 77 -1.55 22.84 -1.25
C ILE A 77 -1.90 21.37 -1.01
N ILE A 78 -1.84 20.94 0.25
CA ILE A 78 -2.25 19.59 0.65
C ILE A 78 -3.75 19.41 0.43
N GLN A 79 -4.08 18.40 -0.36
CA GLN A 79 -5.42 17.93 -0.62
C GLN A 79 -5.74 16.80 0.36
N GLY A 80 -6.59 17.08 1.35
CA GLY A 80 -7.15 16.03 2.22
C GLY A 80 -8.04 15.05 1.45
N LYS A 81 -8.66 14.10 2.13
CA LYS A 81 -9.68 13.25 1.49
C LYS A 81 -10.93 14.10 1.19
N PRO A 82 -11.55 14.00 0.01
CA PRO A 82 -12.82 14.69 -0.23
C PRO A 82 -13.90 14.08 0.68
N THR A 83 -14.68 14.95 1.32
CA THR A 83 -15.73 14.53 2.27
C THR A 83 -17.05 14.26 1.56
N TYR A 84 -17.32 14.94 0.45
CA TYR A 84 -18.56 14.84 -0.32
C TYR A 84 -18.30 14.90 -1.84
N PRO A 85 -19.21 14.37 -2.67
CA PRO A 85 -19.06 14.31 -4.12
C PRO A 85 -18.71 15.65 -4.79
N ASP A 86 -19.37 16.75 -4.40
CA ASP A 86 -19.12 18.06 -5.04
C ASP A 86 -17.69 18.57 -4.81
N ASP A 87 -17.09 18.27 -3.65
CA ASP A 87 -15.69 18.58 -3.38
C ASP A 87 -14.76 17.71 -4.23
N ALA A 88 -15.08 16.44 -4.42
CA ALA A 88 -14.33 15.56 -5.32
C ALA A 88 -14.38 16.05 -6.78
N ILE A 89 -15.56 16.48 -7.26
CA ILE A 89 -15.75 17.05 -8.61
C ILE A 89 -14.90 18.31 -8.77
N ARG A 90 -15.03 19.27 -7.84
CA ARG A 90 -14.28 20.53 -7.86
C ARG A 90 -12.76 20.30 -7.89
N ARG A 91 -12.27 19.32 -7.12
CA ARG A 91 -10.85 18.95 -7.12
C ARG A 91 -10.43 18.32 -8.44
N TRP A 92 -11.22 17.42 -9.00
CA TRP A 92 -10.94 16.81 -10.30
C TRP A 92 -10.91 17.85 -11.43
N GLN A 93 -11.87 18.78 -11.46
CA GLN A 93 -11.87 19.91 -12.40
C GLN A 93 -10.58 20.74 -12.29
N ALA A 94 -10.09 20.96 -11.07
CA ALA A 94 -8.86 21.70 -10.85
C ALA A 94 -7.61 20.92 -11.31
N MET A 95 -7.59 19.59 -11.12
CA MET A 95 -6.44 18.71 -11.40
C MET A 95 -6.37 18.21 -12.85
N ALA A 96 -7.49 18.13 -13.58
CA ALA A 96 -7.56 17.59 -14.92
C ALA A 96 -6.51 18.23 -15.85
N GLY A 97 -5.74 17.39 -16.55
CA GLY A 97 -4.67 17.79 -17.46
C GLY A 97 -3.43 18.41 -16.78
N LYS A 98 -3.30 18.32 -15.46
CA LYS A 98 -2.20 18.92 -14.69
C LYS A 98 -1.45 17.89 -13.86
N GLU A 99 -0.45 18.35 -13.12
CA GLU A 99 0.38 17.52 -12.27
C GLU A 99 0.10 17.75 -10.77
N GLY A 100 0.08 16.65 -10.01
CA GLY A 100 0.10 16.64 -8.55
C GLY A 100 1.32 15.90 -8.03
N VAL A 101 1.65 16.12 -6.75
CA VAL A 101 2.78 15.47 -6.09
C VAL A 101 2.25 14.69 -4.89
N LEU A 102 2.38 13.37 -4.93
CA LEU A 102 2.00 12.50 -3.83
C LEU A 102 3.18 12.25 -2.90
N TYR A 103 2.94 12.49 -1.61
CA TYR A 103 3.86 12.20 -0.53
C TYR A 103 3.30 11.03 0.26
N THR A 104 4.13 10.03 0.53
CA THR A 104 3.79 9.00 1.51
C THR A 104 4.93 8.84 2.48
N GLY A 105 4.61 8.97 3.76
CA GLY A 105 5.52 8.74 4.87
C GLY A 105 5.51 7.28 5.28
N HIS A 106 6.66 6.81 5.72
CA HIS A 106 6.89 5.46 6.22
C HIS A 106 7.62 5.56 7.55
N CYS A 107 7.28 4.68 8.48
CA CYS A 107 8.02 4.46 9.72
C CYS A 107 8.08 2.96 9.99
N LEU A 108 9.27 2.42 10.20
CA LEU A 108 9.48 1.04 10.60
C LEU A 108 10.19 1.03 11.95
N LEU A 109 9.62 0.30 12.90
CA LEU A 109 10.11 0.20 14.28
C LEU A 109 10.41 -1.27 14.61
N ASP A 110 11.50 -1.48 15.34
CA ASP A 110 11.91 -2.76 15.90
C ASP A 110 12.26 -2.56 17.37
N SER A 111 11.35 -2.94 18.28
CA SER A 111 11.60 -2.85 19.72
C SER A 111 12.60 -3.88 20.20
N GLY A 112 12.76 -5.01 19.52
CA GLY A 112 13.70 -6.05 19.95
C GLY A 112 15.16 -5.65 19.79
N LEU A 113 15.45 -4.83 18.78
CA LEU A 113 16.81 -4.35 18.46
C LEU A 113 16.95 -2.83 18.62
N GLU A 114 15.99 -2.18 19.26
CA GLU A 114 15.96 -0.73 19.54
C GLU A 114 16.32 0.14 18.33
N ARG A 115 15.79 -0.21 17.16
CA ARG A 115 16.07 0.49 15.89
C ARG A 115 14.80 1.02 15.24
N ALA A 116 14.95 2.17 14.58
CA ALA A 116 13.87 2.85 13.90
C ALA A 116 14.39 3.46 12.60
N CYS A 117 13.54 3.50 11.57
CA CYS A 117 13.77 4.31 10.39
C CYS A 117 12.46 4.92 9.90
N HIS A 118 12.52 6.16 9.43
CA HIS A 118 11.34 6.87 8.92
C HIS A 118 11.73 7.84 7.80
N GLY A 119 10.79 8.17 6.93
CA GLY A 119 10.96 9.17 5.89
C GLY A 119 9.80 9.20 4.92
N ALA A 120 9.85 10.15 3.99
CA ALA A 120 8.84 10.29 2.94
C ALA A 120 9.39 9.86 1.58
N VAL A 121 8.53 9.24 0.77
CA VAL A 121 8.77 9.01 -0.65
C VAL A 121 7.80 9.87 -1.46
N VAL A 122 8.34 10.50 -2.50
CA VAL A 122 7.63 11.46 -3.36
C VAL A 122 7.43 10.84 -4.74
N THR A 123 6.23 10.96 -5.28
CA THR A 123 5.89 10.53 -6.64
C THR A 123 5.08 11.63 -7.34
N ARG A 124 5.44 12.01 -8.56
CA ARG A 124 4.66 12.95 -9.38
C ARG A 124 3.63 12.19 -10.20
N ILE A 125 2.44 12.76 -10.30
CA ILE A 125 1.29 12.21 -11.00
C ILE A 125 0.83 13.22 -12.04
N ARG A 126 0.72 12.79 -13.30
CA ARG A 126 0.07 13.57 -14.36
C ARG A 126 -1.33 13.06 -14.58
N PHE A 127 -2.32 13.89 -14.31
CA PHE A 127 -3.72 13.58 -14.51
C PHE A 127 -4.13 13.82 -15.96
N ALA A 128 -4.96 12.93 -16.49
CA ALA A 128 -5.51 13.07 -17.84
C ALA A 128 -6.36 14.33 -17.95
N ALA A 129 -6.36 14.95 -19.13
CA ALA A 129 -7.31 16.01 -19.47
C ALA A 129 -8.67 15.36 -19.78
N VAL A 130 -9.56 15.34 -18.79
CA VAL A 130 -10.88 14.71 -18.88
C VAL A 130 -12.00 15.75 -18.82
N ASP A 131 -13.09 15.47 -19.50
CA ASP A 131 -14.26 16.35 -19.52
C ASP A 131 -15.10 16.21 -18.24
N GLU A 132 -15.99 17.19 -18.04
CA GLU A 132 -16.87 17.28 -16.88
C GLU A 132 -17.75 16.02 -16.72
N VAL A 133 -18.24 15.47 -17.82
CA VAL A 133 -19.11 14.30 -17.81
C VAL A 133 -18.35 13.08 -17.27
N THR A 134 -17.10 12.90 -17.69
CA THR A 134 -16.22 11.83 -17.19
C THR A 134 -15.94 12.00 -15.70
N ILE A 135 -15.63 13.23 -15.26
CA ILE A 135 -15.39 13.54 -13.84
C ILE A 135 -16.61 13.18 -13.00
N GLN A 136 -17.80 13.61 -13.40
CA GLN A 136 -19.05 13.33 -12.67
C GLN A 136 -19.31 11.84 -12.56
N HIS A 137 -19.16 11.09 -13.67
CA HIS A 137 -19.33 9.64 -13.66
C HIS A 137 -18.30 8.95 -12.76
N TYR A 138 -17.03 9.38 -12.77
CA TYR A 138 -16.00 8.82 -11.91
C TYR A 138 -16.30 9.08 -10.43
N VAL A 139 -16.71 10.30 -10.07
CA VAL A 139 -17.08 10.63 -8.69
C VAL A 139 -18.33 9.88 -8.24
N ALA A 140 -19.32 9.69 -9.12
CA ALA A 140 -20.54 8.92 -8.83
C ALA A 140 -20.27 7.45 -8.48
N THR A 141 -19.09 6.91 -8.82
CA THR A 141 -18.69 5.56 -8.43
C THR A 141 -18.38 5.43 -6.94
N GLY A 142 -18.13 6.54 -6.26
CA GLY A 142 -17.66 6.59 -4.87
C GLY A 142 -16.17 6.26 -4.69
N GLU A 143 -15.47 5.75 -5.71
CA GLU A 143 -14.05 5.38 -5.63
C GLU A 143 -13.12 6.55 -5.22
N PRO A 144 -13.34 7.79 -5.69
CA PRO A 144 -12.57 8.96 -5.22
C PRO A 144 -12.70 9.25 -3.73
N LEU A 145 -13.81 8.85 -3.12
CA LEU A 145 -14.15 9.20 -1.76
C LEU A 145 -13.24 8.42 -0.80
N GLY A 146 -12.61 9.14 0.12
CA GLY A 146 -11.67 8.54 1.07
C GLY A 146 -10.25 8.29 0.53
N CYS A 147 -9.97 8.61 -0.73
CA CYS A 147 -8.63 8.55 -1.32
C CYS A 147 -7.91 9.90 -1.21
N ALA A 148 -6.64 9.88 -0.82
CA ALA A 148 -5.81 11.10 -0.87
C ALA A 148 -5.69 11.55 -2.33
N GLY A 149 -6.06 12.80 -2.61
CA GLY A 149 -6.06 13.30 -3.99
C GLY A 149 -7.24 12.84 -4.85
N ALA A 150 -8.27 12.22 -4.28
CA ALA A 150 -9.50 11.83 -4.97
C ALA A 150 -9.33 10.85 -6.15
N PHE A 151 -8.30 10.00 -6.13
CA PHE A 151 -8.11 8.96 -7.15
C PHE A 151 -7.54 7.67 -6.56
N ALA A 152 -7.76 6.54 -7.23
CA ALA A 152 -7.16 5.26 -6.90
C ALA A 152 -6.57 4.59 -8.15
N LEU A 153 -5.34 4.07 -8.06
CA LEU A 153 -4.74 3.27 -9.15
C LEU A 153 -5.28 1.85 -9.22
N GLU A 154 -5.83 1.33 -8.13
CA GLU A 154 -6.37 -0.04 -8.05
C GLU A 154 -7.83 -0.14 -8.54
N GLY A 155 -8.29 0.85 -9.32
CA GLY A 155 -9.69 0.98 -9.76
C GLY A 155 -9.84 1.75 -11.06
N ARG A 156 -11.02 2.34 -11.27
CA ARG A 156 -11.37 3.11 -12.48
C ARG A 156 -10.49 4.35 -12.64
N GLY A 157 -9.98 4.89 -11.54
CA GLY A 157 -9.09 6.05 -11.53
C GLY A 157 -7.80 5.84 -12.32
N CYS A 158 -7.36 4.60 -12.55
CA CYS A 158 -6.16 4.33 -13.35
C CYS A 158 -6.28 4.82 -14.80
N LEU A 159 -7.49 4.88 -15.36
CA LEU A 159 -7.76 5.41 -16.71
C LEU A 159 -7.62 6.93 -16.78
N LEU A 160 -7.55 7.61 -15.63
CA LEU A 160 -7.50 9.07 -15.54
C LEU A 160 -6.10 9.59 -15.23
N ILE A 161 -5.08 8.73 -15.33
CA ILE A 161 -3.67 9.06 -15.05
C ILE A 161 -2.84 8.82 -16.30
N ASP A 162 -2.24 9.89 -16.84
CA ASP A 162 -1.41 9.83 -18.05
C ASP A 162 0.00 9.34 -17.75
N ALA A 163 0.56 9.73 -16.59
CA ALA A 163 1.94 9.39 -16.24
C ALA A 163 2.17 9.37 -14.73
N ILE A 164 3.11 8.52 -14.32
CA ILE A 164 3.63 8.44 -12.96
C ILE A 164 5.16 8.54 -13.05
N GLU A 165 5.73 9.54 -12.40
CA GLU A 165 7.18 9.70 -12.28
C GLU A 165 7.60 9.47 -10.82
N GLY A 166 8.26 8.33 -10.60
CA GLY A 166 8.70 7.89 -9.27
C GLY A 166 8.23 6.48 -8.95
N CYS A 167 7.78 6.26 -7.72
CA CYS A 167 7.44 4.92 -7.23
C CYS A 167 5.94 4.63 -7.35
N VAL A 168 5.55 3.63 -8.14
CA VAL A 168 4.13 3.26 -8.36
C VAL A 168 3.48 2.74 -7.07
N SER A 169 4.16 1.88 -6.30
CA SER A 169 3.58 1.37 -5.04
C SER A 169 3.41 2.46 -3.98
N ASN A 170 4.23 3.52 -4.05
CA ASN A 170 4.06 4.72 -3.24
C ASN A 170 2.70 5.38 -3.51
N VAL A 171 2.27 5.40 -4.77
CA VAL A 171 0.95 5.92 -5.16
C VAL A 171 -0.18 5.11 -4.57
N MET A 172 0.03 3.80 -4.46
CA MET A 172 -0.90 2.88 -3.81
C MET A 172 -0.83 2.95 -2.26
N GLY A 173 0.01 3.82 -1.69
CA GLY A 173 0.07 4.14 -0.27
C GLY A 173 1.22 3.52 0.52
N LEU A 174 2.11 2.74 -0.12
CA LEU A 174 3.31 2.17 0.52
C LEU A 174 4.44 1.96 -0.51
N SER A 175 5.58 2.61 -0.30
CA SER A 175 6.77 2.36 -1.12
C SER A 175 7.43 1.03 -0.74
N LEU A 176 7.19 -0.02 -1.53
CA LEU A 176 7.85 -1.32 -1.37
C LEU A 176 9.37 -1.21 -1.58
N PRO A 177 9.90 -0.37 -2.50
CA PRO A 177 11.34 -0.12 -2.57
C PRO A 177 11.93 0.49 -1.30
N TRP A 178 11.23 1.42 -0.64
CA TRP A 178 11.65 1.99 0.65
C TRP A 178 11.67 0.91 1.72
N LEU A 179 10.58 0.14 1.84
CA LEU A 179 10.46 -0.94 2.83
C LEU A 179 11.55 -2.00 2.64
N ARG A 180 11.74 -2.47 1.40
CA ARG A 180 12.78 -3.45 1.04
C ARG A 180 14.17 -2.98 1.46
N ARG A 181 14.51 -1.72 1.17
CA ARG A 181 15.84 -1.16 1.49
C ARG A 181 16.13 -1.25 2.98
N HIS A 182 15.16 -0.89 3.81
CA HIS A 182 15.33 -0.92 5.26
C HIS A 182 15.31 -2.33 5.84
N LEU A 183 14.43 -3.20 5.35
CA LEU A 183 14.43 -4.62 5.74
C LEU A 183 15.79 -5.28 5.42
N VAL A 184 16.34 -5.05 4.22
CA VAL A 184 17.65 -5.58 3.83
C VAL A 184 18.78 -4.97 4.67
N ALA A 185 18.77 -3.65 4.90
CA ALA A 185 19.75 -2.99 5.77
C ALA A 185 19.71 -3.53 7.21
N TRP A 186 18.58 -4.10 7.61
CA TRP A 186 18.35 -4.72 8.91
C TRP A 186 18.62 -6.22 8.96
N GLY A 187 19.15 -6.78 7.87
CA GLY A 187 19.52 -8.20 7.77
C GLY A 187 18.37 -9.13 7.47
N VAL A 188 17.19 -8.62 7.08
CA VAL A 188 16.06 -9.46 6.67
C VAL A 188 16.34 -10.04 5.28
N ASP A 189 16.41 -11.36 5.20
CA ASP A 189 16.51 -12.07 3.93
C ASP A 189 15.16 -12.04 3.19
N LEU A 190 15.16 -11.46 1.99
CA LEU A 190 13.97 -11.40 1.14
C LEU A 190 13.57 -12.77 0.61
N ALA A 191 14.53 -13.67 0.36
CA ALA A 191 14.22 -15.02 -0.13
C ALA A 191 13.48 -15.83 0.94
N ALA A 192 13.84 -15.65 2.21
CA ALA A 192 13.12 -16.22 3.34
C ALA A 192 11.67 -15.71 3.42
N LEU A 193 11.40 -14.43 3.12
CA LEU A 193 10.03 -13.89 3.12
C LEU A 193 9.12 -14.60 2.10
N TRP A 194 9.64 -14.98 0.94
CA TRP A 194 8.88 -15.71 -0.09
C TRP A 194 8.75 -17.21 0.20
N SER A 195 9.70 -17.78 0.94
CA SER A 195 9.76 -19.21 1.24
C SER A 195 8.86 -19.62 2.40
N ALA A 196 8.49 -18.68 3.27
CA ALA A 196 7.64 -18.91 4.45
C ALA A 196 6.20 -19.41 4.13
N GLY A 197 5.81 -19.48 2.85
CA GLY A 197 4.53 -20.03 2.39
C GLY A 197 4.61 -21.39 1.69
N ARG A 198 5.79 -22.01 1.55
CA ARG A 198 5.96 -23.30 0.84
C ARG A 198 5.84 -24.55 1.72
N THR A 199 5.64 -24.42 3.02
CA THR A 199 5.74 -25.55 3.96
C THR A 199 4.46 -26.38 4.17
N ASP A 200 3.44 -26.32 3.29
CA ASP A 200 2.23 -27.15 3.48
C ASP A 200 1.59 -27.75 2.20
N GLN A 201 2.24 -27.69 1.02
CA GLN A 201 1.68 -28.34 -0.20
C GLN A 201 2.63 -29.22 -1.02
N ASP A 202 3.94 -29.21 -0.78
CA ASP A 202 4.89 -30.02 -1.56
C ASP A 202 5.18 -31.42 -0.94
N GLY A 203 4.47 -31.80 0.13
CA GLY A 203 4.69 -33.05 0.88
C GLY A 203 3.83 -34.25 0.48
N ALA A 204 2.89 -34.10 -0.46
CA ALA A 204 1.93 -35.14 -0.81
C ALA A 204 1.93 -35.47 -2.31
N ASP A 205 3.10 -35.71 -2.90
CA ASP A 205 3.16 -36.41 -4.20
C ASP A 205 4.52 -37.11 -4.41
N LYS A 206 4.90 -38.01 -3.50
CA LYS A 206 5.96 -39.01 -3.75
C LYS A 206 5.66 -40.33 -3.03
N GLY A 207 5.05 -41.24 -3.78
CA GLY A 207 4.80 -42.65 -3.43
C GLY A 207 3.42 -43.03 -3.97
N GLU A 208 3.28 -43.68 -5.13
CA GLU A 208 3.72 -45.05 -5.38
C GLU A 208 4.01 -45.30 -6.86
N THR A 209 5.18 -45.88 -7.14
CA THR A 209 5.47 -46.60 -8.39
C THR A 209 5.98 -47.98 -8.05
N ASN A 210 5.19 -49.03 -8.30
CA ASN A 210 5.60 -50.29 -8.95
C ASN A 210 4.40 -51.25 -9.09
N ARG A 211 4.06 -51.64 -10.34
CA ARG A 211 4.16 -53.01 -10.96
C ARG A 211 3.19 -54.06 -10.39
N ASP A 212 2.52 -54.94 -11.14
CA ASP A 212 2.62 -55.43 -12.53
C ASP A 212 1.38 -56.31 -12.84
N GLY A 213 1.04 -56.44 -14.13
CA GLY A 213 0.28 -57.59 -14.71
C GLY A 213 -1.25 -57.43 -14.79
N ALA A 214 -1.97 -57.78 -15.85
CA ALA A 214 -1.66 -58.47 -17.09
C ALA A 214 -2.83 -58.27 -18.09
N ARG A 215 -2.46 -58.11 -19.37
CA ARG A 215 -3.11 -58.56 -20.63
C ARG A 215 -4.61 -58.36 -20.90
N SER A 216 -4.83 -57.92 -22.16
CA SER A 216 -5.80 -58.46 -23.14
C SER A 216 -7.10 -57.68 -23.36
N GLY A 217 -7.25 -57.10 -24.56
CA GLY A 217 -8.55 -57.02 -25.24
C GLY A 217 -8.90 -55.67 -25.89
N ILE A 218 -8.41 -55.45 -27.11
CA ILE A 218 -9.08 -54.66 -28.17
C ILE A 218 -9.65 -55.73 -29.14
N PRO A 219 -10.86 -55.66 -29.76
CA PRO A 219 -11.45 -54.54 -30.55
C PRO A 219 -13.02 -54.48 -30.50
N PRO A 220 -13.75 -53.89 -31.47
CA PRO A 220 -13.69 -52.52 -32.01
C PRO A 220 -15.07 -51.78 -32.02
N VAL A 221 -14.98 -50.46 -32.21
CA VAL A 221 -15.80 -49.51 -32.99
C VAL A 221 -17.28 -49.82 -33.28
N GLY A 222 -18.13 -48.89 -32.84
CA GLY A 222 -19.44 -48.55 -33.41
C GLY A 222 -19.70 -47.06 -33.19
#